data_AF-A0A6G4XBW5-F1
#
_entry.id   AF-A0A6G4XBW5-F1
#
_cell.length_a   1.000
_cell.length_b   1.000
_cell.length_c   1.000
_cell.angle_alpha   90.00
_cell.angle_beta   90.00
_cell.angle_gamma   90.00
#
_symmetry.space_group_name_H-M   'P 1'
#
loop_
_entity.id
_entity.type
_entity.pdbx_description
1 polymer ?
#
loop_
_entity_poly.entity_id
_entity_poly.type
_entity_poly.pdbx_seq_one_letter_code
_entity_poly.pdbx_strand_id
1 'polypeptide(L)'
;MWLAVPAGEPWDSVDWKSDPDWAFRTAADHTPAELLTLWRDAVARSRAIVDKALAQGGLDQLGAYVTPGGERPNLRRILLDLLEEYARHAGHADLIRESVDGLVGEDPPK
;
A
#
# COMPACT_ATOMS: atom_id res chain seq x y z
N MET A 1 8.00 -0.95 7.03
CA MET A 1 7.95 -2.42 7.26
C MET A 1 9.02 -3.19 6.48
N TRP A 2 9.06 -3.17 5.14
CA TRP A 2 10.07 -3.95 4.37
C TRP A 2 11.48 -3.35 4.32
N LEU A 3 11.62 -2.03 4.44
CA LEU A 3 12.90 -1.31 4.37
C LEU A 3 13.21 -0.52 5.66
N ALA A 4 12.61 -0.92 6.79
CA ALA A 4 12.70 -0.22 8.09
C ALA A 4 12.26 1.26 8.09
N VAL A 5 11.52 1.69 7.06
CA VAL A 5 10.87 3.01 7.04
C VAL A 5 9.46 2.92 7.66
N PRO A 6 9.06 3.89 8.50
CA PRO A 6 7.67 4.03 8.98
C PRO A 6 6.66 4.17 7.84
N ALA A 7 5.38 3.93 8.11
CA ALA A 7 4.33 4.07 7.10
C ALA A 7 4.04 5.56 6.80
N GLY A 8 4.27 6.42 7.79
CA GLY A 8 3.92 7.82 7.79
C GLY A 8 2.53 8.05 8.39
N GLU A 9 2.27 9.29 8.79
CA GLU A 9 0.96 9.69 9.31
C GLU A 9 -0.17 9.48 8.28
N PRO A 10 -1.39 9.14 8.72
CA PRO A 10 -1.79 8.91 10.11
C PRO A 10 -1.43 7.52 10.67
N TRP A 11 -0.96 6.57 9.85
CA TRP A 11 -0.77 5.17 10.26
C TRP A 11 0.20 4.99 11.44
N ASP A 12 1.20 5.86 11.56
CA ASP A 12 2.19 5.80 12.62
C ASP A 12 1.62 6.20 14.01
N SER A 13 0.51 6.95 14.07
CA SER A 13 -0.10 7.42 15.33
C SER A 13 -1.37 6.66 15.76
N VAL A 14 -1.85 5.70 14.96
CA VAL A 14 -3.03 4.89 15.28
C VAL A 14 -2.73 3.89 16.40
N ASP A 15 -3.61 3.82 17.42
CA ASP A 15 -3.61 2.73 18.39
C ASP A 15 -4.27 1.48 17.80
N TRP A 16 -3.51 0.75 17.00
CA TRP A 16 -3.92 -0.49 16.32
C TRP A 16 -4.37 -1.60 17.28
N LYS A 17 -3.99 -1.55 18.55
CA LYS A 17 -4.44 -2.53 19.54
C LYS A 17 -5.88 -2.25 19.98
N SER A 18 -6.24 -0.97 20.08
CA SER A 18 -7.59 -0.55 20.45
C SER A 18 -8.57 -0.54 19.27
N ASP A 19 -8.08 -0.24 18.06
CA ASP A 19 -8.89 -0.10 16.85
C ASP A 19 -8.17 -0.73 15.64
N PRO A 20 -8.18 -2.08 15.52
CA PRO A 20 -7.48 -2.76 14.43
C PRO A 20 -8.08 -2.45 13.05
N ASP A 21 -9.35 -2.08 12.99
CA ASP A 21 -10.09 -1.76 11.76
C ASP A 21 -10.22 -0.24 11.53
N TRP A 22 -9.41 0.56 12.22
CA TRP A 22 -9.47 2.03 12.19
C TRP A 22 -9.56 2.60 10.78
N ALA A 23 -8.76 2.06 9.85
CA ALA A 23 -8.73 2.52 8.46
C ALA A 23 -10.08 2.31 7.73
N PHE A 24 -10.76 1.17 7.96
CA PHE A 24 -12.06 0.90 7.36
C PHE A 24 -13.17 1.70 8.05
N ARG A 25 -13.13 1.78 9.39
CA ARG A 25 -14.14 2.48 10.18
C ARG A 25 -14.14 3.99 9.89
N THR A 26 -12.96 4.61 9.86
CA THR A 26 -12.84 6.07 9.66
C THR A 26 -12.91 6.50 8.20
N ALA A 27 -12.72 5.61 7.23
CA ALA A 27 -12.84 5.97 5.82
C ALA A 27 -14.21 6.57 5.47
N ALA A 28 -15.28 6.13 6.14
CA ALA A 28 -16.63 6.66 5.95
C ALA A 28 -16.80 8.12 6.42
N ASP A 29 -15.91 8.59 7.30
CA ASP A 29 -15.93 9.96 7.84
C ASP A 29 -15.14 10.95 6.96
N HIS A 30 -14.44 10.45 5.93
CA HIS A 30 -13.63 11.26 5.03
C HIS A 30 -14.28 11.43 3.66
N THR A 31 -14.04 12.57 3.03
CA THR A 31 -14.40 12.76 1.63
C THR A 31 -13.51 11.91 0.71
N PRO A 32 -14.00 11.53 -0.49
CA PRO A 32 -13.18 10.84 -1.48
C PRO A 32 -11.89 11.60 -1.84
N ALA A 33 -11.92 12.94 -1.85
CA ALA A 33 -10.77 13.77 -2.17
C ALA A 33 -9.68 13.71 -1.09
N GLU A 34 -10.06 13.64 0.19
CA GLU A 34 -9.13 13.46 1.31
C GLU A 34 -8.47 12.08 1.24
N LEU A 35 -9.25 11.02 1.04
CA LEU A 35 -8.72 9.66 0.89
C LEU A 35 -7.77 9.54 -0.31
N LEU A 36 -8.11 10.17 -1.43
CA LEU A 36 -7.26 10.19 -2.62
C LEU A 36 -5.95 10.98 -2.40
N THR A 37 -6.02 12.08 -1.65
CA THR A 37 -4.83 12.85 -1.26
C THR A 37 -3.92 12.00 -0.37
N LEU A 38 -4.52 11.34 0.63
CA LEU A 38 -3.80 10.46 1.54
C LEU A 38 -3.09 9.31 0.79
N TRP A 39 -3.78 8.70 -0.18
CA TRP A 39 -3.20 7.67 -1.04
C TRP A 39 -2.06 8.22 -1.91
N ARG A 40 -2.23 9.40 -2.54
CA ARG A 40 -1.17 10.03 -3.35
C ARG A 40 0.09 10.34 -2.53
N ASP A 41 -0.08 10.81 -1.30
CA ASP A 41 1.03 11.08 -0.40
C ASP A 41 1.77 9.79 -0.01
N ALA A 42 1.04 8.71 0.25
CA ALA A 42 1.63 7.39 0.50
C ALA A 42 2.40 6.87 -0.74
N VAL A 43 1.87 7.05 -1.94
CA VAL A 43 2.56 6.70 -3.20
C VAL A 43 3.84 7.52 -3.37
N ALA A 44 3.80 8.83 -3.11
CA ALA A 44 4.98 9.70 -3.19
C ALA A 44 6.08 9.27 -2.21
N ARG A 45 5.71 8.95 -0.95
CA ARG A 45 6.64 8.40 0.04
C ARG A 45 7.23 7.06 -0.41
N SER A 46 6.39 6.15 -0.91
CA SER A 46 6.82 4.84 -1.42
C SER A 46 7.85 4.97 -2.54
N ARG A 47 7.61 5.86 -3.51
CA ARG A 47 8.56 6.14 -4.61
C ARG A 47 9.90 6.63 -4.07
N ALA A 48 9.90 7.61 -3.17
CA ALA A 48 11.14 8.13 -2.58
C ALA A 48 11.92 7.07 -1.80
N ILE A 49 11.24 6.11 -1.16
CA ILE A 49 11.87 4.98 -0.46
C ILE A 49 12.49 4.01 -1.46
N VAL A 50 11.77 3.66 -2.53
CA VAL A 50 12.26 2.76 -3.58
C VAL A 50 13.47 3.37 -4.29
N ASP A 51 13.43 4.66 -4.64
CA ASP A 51 14.55 5.35 -5.29
C ASP A 51 15.82 5.31 -4.43
N LYS A 52 15.68 5.52 -3.11
CA LYS A 52 16.80 5.39 -2.16
C LYS A 52 17.35 3.97 -2.10
N ALA A 53 16.48 2.96 -2.05
CA ALA A 53 16.91 1.56 -2.01
C ALA A 53 17.63 1.15 -3.31
N LEU A 54 17.11 1.59 -4.46
CA LEU A 54 17.73 1.40 -5.77
C LEU A 54 19.12 2.05 -5.82
N ALA A 55 19.26 3.27 -5.31
CA ALA A 55 20.55 3.97 -5.28
C ALA A 55 21.59 3.29 -4.36
N GLN A 56 21.15 2.57 -3.32
CA GLN A 56 22.03 1.92 -2.35
C GLN A 56 22.52 0.54 -2.81
N GLY A 57 21.62 -0.32 -3.28
CA GLY A 57 21.94 -1.71 -3.63
C GLY A 57 21.21 -2.22 -4.86
N GLY A 58 20.57 -1.34 -5.63
CA GLY A 58 19.77 -1.72 -6.78
C GLY A 58 18.63 -2.67 -6.41
N LEU A 59 18.30 -3.56 -7.33
CA LEU A 59 17.26 -4.57 -7.14
C LEU A 59 17.64 -5.68 -6.14
N ASP A 60 18.92 -5.80 -5.81
CA ASP A 60 19.43 -6.81 -4.88
C ASP A 60 19.56 -6.27 -3.44
N GLN A 61 19.23 -4.99 -3.22
CA GLN A 61 19.16 -4.39 -1.88
C GLN A 61 18.26 -5.23 -0.97
N LEU A 62 18.82 -5.73 0.14
CA LEU A 62 18.07 -6.52 1.11
C LEU A 62 17.15 -5.65 1.95
N GLY A 63 15.91 -6.10 2.12
CA GLY A 63 14.95 -5.54 3.05
C GLY A 63 15.38 -5.68 4.51
N ALA A 64 14.72 -4.96 5.41
CA ALA A 64 14.92 -5.04 6.85
C ALA A 64 14.15 -6.19 7.51
N TYR A 65 13.09 -6.68 6.88
CA TYR A 65 12.33 -7.83 7.37
C TYR A 65 13.12 -9.13 7.19
N VAL A 66 13.11 -9.97 8.23
CA VAL A 66 13.67 -11.32 8.21
C VAL A 66 12.51 -12.31 8.26
N THR A 67 12.44 -13.19 7.27
CA THR A 67 11.41 -14.24 7.22
C THR A 67 11.60 -15.24 8.36
N PRO A 68 10.59 -16.06 8.69
CA PRO A 68 10.76 -17.16 9.65
C PRO A 68 11.91 -18.12 9.29
N GLY A 69 12.26 -18.22 8.01
CA GLY A 69 13.39 -19.02 7.51
C GLY A 69 14.76 -18.32 7.60
N GLY A 70 14.83 -17.10 8.12
CA GLY A 70 16.08 -16.33 8.25
C GLY A 70 16.49 -15.56 7.00
N GLU A 71 15.67 -15.57 5.95
CA GLU A 71 15.96 -14.88 4.70
C GLU A 71 15.56 -13.40 4.77
N ARG A 72 16.23 -12.56 4.00
CA ARG A 72 15.86 -11.15 3.81
C ARG A 72 15.45 -10.94 2.36
N PRO A 73 14.15 -10.72 2.06
CA PRO A 73 13.72 -10.46 0.69
C PRO A 73 14.44 -9.24 0.13
N ASN A 74 14.94 -9.35 -1.11
CA ASN A 74 15.53 -8.21 -1.81
C ASN A 74 14.44 -7.30 -2.40
N LEU A 75 14.85 -6.11 -2.83
CA LEU A 75 13.95 -5.11 -3.41
C LEU A 75 13.18 -5.67 -4.61
N ARG A 76 13.78 -6.50 -5.45
CA ARG A 76 13.09 -7.18 -6.55
C ARG A 76 11.89 -7.99 -6.07
N ARG A 77 12.09 -8.85 -5.06
CA ARG A 77 11.01 -9.66 -4.48
C ARG A 77 9.94 -8.75 -3.86
N ILE A 78 10.34 -7.74 -3.11
CA ILE A 78 9.42 -6.79 -2.46
C ILE A 78 8.54 -6.06 -3.49
N LEU A 79 9.11 -5.62 -4.62
CA LEU A 79 8.35 -4.93 -5.68
C LEU A 79 7.37 -5.86 -6.39
N LEU A 80 7.72 -7.13 -6.59
CA LEU A 80 6.80 -8.13 -7.13
C LEU A 80 5.64 -8.39 -6.16
N ASP A 81 5.92 -8.49 -4.86
CA ASP A 81 4.89 -8.66 -3.83
C ASP A 81 3.94 -7.47 -3.78
N LEU A 82 4.47 -6.25 -3.88
CA LEU A 82 3.65 -5.03 -3.96
C LEU A 82 2.78 -5.02 -5.21
N LEU A 83 3.29 -5.44 -6.38
CA LEU A 83 2.51 -5.50 -7.61
C LEU A 83 1.36 -6.51 -7.48
N GLU A 84 1.64 -7.70 -6.95
CA GLU A 84 0.65 -8.75 -6.75
C GLU A 84 -0.45 -8.30 -5.77
N GLU A 85 -0.07 -7.75 -4.62
CA GLU A 85 -1.02 -7.28 -3.61
C GLU A 85 -1.87 -6.11 -4.14
N TYR A 86 -1.24 -5.17 -4.85
CA TYR A 86 -1.95 -4.02 -5.41
C TYR A 86 -2.97 -4.45 -6.47
N ALA A 87 -2.62 -5.40 -7.34
CA ALA A 87 -3.54 -5.97 -8.32
C ALA A 87 -4.72 -6.70 -7.66
N ARG A 88 -4.46 -7.46 -6.59
CA ARG A 88 -5.52 -8.13 -5.80
C ARG A 88 -6.49 -7.13 -5.19
N HIS A 89 -5.98 -6.07 -4.57
CA HIS A 89 -6.84 -5.02 -3.99
C HIS A 89 -7.61 -4.22 -5.04
N ALA A 90 -7.00 -3.90 -6.17
CA ALA A 90 -7.68 -3.24 -7.28
C ALA A 90 -8.87 -4.10 -7.78
N GLY A 91 -8.66 -5.41 -7.97
CA GLY A 91 -9.72 -6.33 -8.34
C GLY A 91 -10.86 -6.41 -7.31
N HIS A 92 -10.55 -6.39 -6.01
CA HIS A 92 -11.59 -6.31 -4.97
C HIS A 92 -12.37 -4.98 -5.03
N ALA A 93 -11.68 -3.86 -5.27
CA ALA A 93 -12.32 -2.55 -5.41
C ALA A 93 -13.24 -2.49 -6.63
N ASP A 94 -12.86 -3.13 -7.74
CA ASP A 94 -13.70 -3.24 -8.93
C ASP A 94 -15.00 -3.98 -8.64
N LEU A 95 -14.96 -5.10 -7.92
CA LEU A 95 -16.17 -5.85 -7.53
C LEU A 95 -17.07 -5.03 -6.60
N ILE A 96 -16.49 -4.25 -5.69
CA ILE A 96 -17.25 -3.33 -4.82
C ILE A 96 -17.92 -2.25 -5.67
N ARG A 97 -17.19 -1.63 -6.60
CA ARG A 97 -17.74 -0.59 -7.49
C ARG A 97 -18.86 -1.14 -8.36
N GLU A 98 -18.66 -2.32 -8.98
CA GLU A 98 -19.68 -2.99 -9.79
C GLU A 98 -20.96 -3.23 -9.00
N SER A 99 -20.86 -3.57 -7.69
CA SER A 99 -22.04 -3.72 -6.84
C SER A 99 -22.81 -2.42 -6.56
N VAL A 100 -22.18 -1.26 -6.79
CA VAL A 100 -22.74 0.07 -6.55
C VAL A 100 -23.32 0.67 -7.85
N ASP A 101 -22.59 0.60 -8.96
CA ASP A 101 -22.93 1.26 -10.22
C ASP A 101 -23.24 0.30 -11.40
N GLY A 102 -23.01 -1.01 -11.23
CA GLY A 102 -23.23 -2.02 -12.27
C GLY A 102 -22.19 -2.03 -13.39
N LEU A 103 -21.13 -1.21 -13.31
CA LEU A 103 -20.08 -1.14 -14.32
C LEU A 103 -18.93 -2.08 -13.95
N VAL A 104 -18.51 -2.91 -14.92
CA VAL A 104 -17.35 -3.79 -14.76
C VAL A 104 -16.04 -3.00 -14.88
N GLY A 105 -14.96 -3.51 -14.29
CA GLY A 105 -13.68 -2.81 -14.12
C GLY A 105 -13.13 -2.07 -15.35
N GLU A 106 -13.22 -2.67 -16.54
CA GLU A 106 -12.68 -2.13 -17.80
C GLU A 106 -13.54 -1.01 -18.44
N ASP A 107 -14.72 -0.72 -17.88
CA ASP A 107 -15.63 0.33 -18.37
C ASP A 107 -15.68 1.53 -17.40
N PRO A 108 -14.63 2.37 -17.31
CA PRO A 108 -14.71 3.61 -16.56
C PRO A 108 -15.71 4.56 -17.25
N PRO A 109 -16.58 5.26 -16.49
CA PRO A 109 -17.46 6.26 -17.06
C PRO A 109 -16.64 7.38 -17.74
N LYS A 110 -17.07 7.78 -18.93
CA LYS A 110 -16.48 8.88 -19.70
C LYS A 110 -16.70 10.24 -19.05
#